data_AF-A0A522APB5-F1
#
_entry.id   AF-A0A522APB5-F1
#
_cell.length_a   1.000
_cell.length_b   1.000
_cell.length_c   1.000
_cell.angle_alpha   90.00
_cell.angle_beta   90.00
_cell.angle_gamma   90.00
#
_symmetry.space_group_name_H-M   'P 1'
#
loop_
_entity.id
_entity.type
_entity.pdbx_description
1 polymer ?
#
loop_
_entity_poly.entity_id
_entity_poly.type
_entity_poly.pdbx_seq_one_letter_code
_entity_poly.pdbx_strand_id
1 'polypeptide(L)'
;MKTNETRVPTRFEPETRFEVQPAPAANFRATEVTELERLKTRLLKERLARIASLNTNVVLRRAANDAAAVAWSTAFPLLLFPALFEEKARVAQLQAARQSQVRARSLDLLAA
;
A
#
# COMPACT_ATOMS: atom_id res chain seq x y z
N MET A 1 33.70 -63.79 -28.89
CA MET A 1 33.17 -62.45 -28.54
C MET A 1 31.64 -62.57 -28.53
N LYS A 2 30.97 -62.34 -27.40
CA LYS A 2 29.51 -62.53 -27.27
C LYS A 2 28.77 -61.26 -27.69
N THR A 3 27.94 -61.35 -28.72
CA THR A 3 27.11 -60.27 -29.28
C THR A 3 25.64 -60.54 -28.94
N ASN A 4 25.23 -60.21 -27.72
CA ASN A 4 23.82 -60.21 -27.34
C ASN A 4 23.40 -58.78 -27.01
N GLU A 5 22.91 -58.05 -28.00
CA GLU A 5 22.28 -56.75 -27.78
C GLU A 5 20.78 -56.95 -27.51
N THR A 6 20.36 -56.77 -26.26
CA THR A 6 18.95 -56.79 -25.87
C THR A 6 18.33 -55.43 -26.16
N ARG A 7 17.50 -55.35 -27.21
CA ARG A 7 16.77 -54.11 -27.54
C ARG A 7 15.50 -54.02 -26.70
N VAL A 8 15.42 -52.99 -25.86
CA VAL A 8 14.25 -52.70 -25.04
C VAL A 8 13.32 -51.76 -25.81
N PRO A 9 12.06 -52.12 -26.07
CA PRO A 9 11.12 -51.25 -26.76
C PRO A 9 10.65 -50.13 -25.81
N THR A 10 11.23 -48.94 -25.93
CA THR A 10 10.73 -47.73 -25.27
C THR A 10 9.62 -47.12 -26.09
N ARG A 11 8.39 -47.10 -25.56
CA ARG A 11 7.27 -46.34 -26.12
C ARG A 11 7.12 -45.05 -25.32
N PHE A 12 7.14 -43.91 -26.01
CA PHE A 12 6.81 -42.62 -25.39
C PHE A 12 5.28 -42.49 -25.34
N GLU A 13 4.74 -42.26 -24.14
CA GLU A 13 3.33 -41.90 -23.94
C GLU A 13 3.03 -40.51 -24.54
N PRO A 14 1.76 -40.19 -24.85
CA PRO A 14 1.37 -38.89 -25.40
C PRO A 14 1.84 -37.73 -24.53
N GLU A 15 2.42 -36.72 -25.17
CA GLU A 15 2.98 -35.56 -24.48
C GLU A 15 1.88 -34.80 -23.71
N THR A 16 1.92 -34.88 -22.38
CA THR A 16 0.96 -34.21 -21.49
C THR A 16 1.41 -32.78 -21.20
N ARG A 17 1.62 -31.98 -22.24
CA ARG A 17 1.92 -30.56 -22.07
C ARG A 17 0.61 -29.80 -21.94
N PHE A 18 0.41 -29.19 -20.77
CA PHE A 18 -0.64 -28.22 -20.58
C PHE A 18 -0.14 -26.86 -21.08
N GLU A 19 -0.84 -26.27 -22.05
CA GLU A 19 -0.63 -24.86 -22.41
C GLU A 19 -1.10 -24.00 -21.24
N VAL A 20 -0.15 -23.53 -20.42
CA VAL A 20 -0.44 -22.51 -19.41
C VAL A 20 -0.52 -21.19 -20.15
N GLN A 21 -1.75 -20.72 -20.43
CA GLN A 21 -1.91 -19.35 -20.89
C GLN A 21 -1.37 -18.41 -19.81
N PRO A 22 -0.34 -17.59 -20.10
CA PRO A 22 0.16 -16.64 -19.13
C PRO A 22 -0.97 -15.65 -18.83
N ALA A 23 -1.37 -15.58 -17.57
CA ALA A 23 -2.22 -14.48 -17.11
C ALA A 23 -1.53 -13.16 -17.51
N PRO A 24 -2.26 -12.18 -18.05
CA PRO A 24 -1.65 -10.95 -18.54
C PRO A 24 -0.79 -10.30 -17.46
N ALA A 25 0.48 -10.03 -17.81
CA ALA A 25 1.54 -9.66 -16.86
C ALA A 25 1.27 -8.37 -16.06
N ALA A 26 0.35 -7.53 -16.53
CA ALA A 26 -0.01 -6.29 -15.87
C ALA A 26 -1.49 -6.08 -16.01
N ASN A 27 -2.24 -6.27 -14.94
CA ASN A 27 -3.56 -5.65 -14.74
C ASN A 27 -3.88 -5.58 -13.24
N PHE A 28 -3.62 -6.65 -12.47
CA PHE A 28 -4.04 -6.67 -11.06
C PHE A 28 -3.36 -5.57 -10.22
N ARG A 29 -2.02 -5.56 -10.16
CA ARG A 29 -1.29 -4.56 -9.34
C ARG A 29 -1.37 -3.14 -9.89
N ALA A 30 -1.31 -2.94 -11.21
CA ALA A 30 -1.37 -1.60 -11.79
C ALA A 30 -2.76 -0.96 -11.62
N THR A 31 -3.83 -1.75 -11.73
CA THR A 31 -5.20 -1.28 -11.48
C THR A 31 -5.42 -1.02 -9.99
N GLU A 32 -4.96 -1.89 -9.09
CA GLU A 32 -4.97 -1.63 -7.65
C GLU A 32 -4.23 -0.32 -7.31
N VAL A 33 -3.11 -0.04 -8.00
CA VAL A 33 -2.34 1.21 -7.77
C VAL A 33 -3.17 2.44 -8.09
N THR A 34 -3.90 2.36 -9.18
CA THR A 34 -4.75 3.45 -9.63
C THR A 34 -5.95 3.62 -8.70
N GLU A 35 -6.58 2.53 -8.27
CA GLU A 35 -7.76 2.58 -7.39
C GLU A 35 -7.41 3.06 -5.98
N LEU A 36 -6.28 2.64 -5.42
CA LEU A 36 -5.86 3.10 -4.09
C LEU A 36 -5.54 4.60 -4.10
N GLU A 37 -4.88 5.09 -5.14
CA GLU A 37 -4.58 6.52 -5.29
C GLU A 37 -5.85 7.37 -5.46
N ARG A 38 -6.84 6.86 -6.21
CA ARG A 38 -8.17 7.48 -6.31
C ARG A 38 -8.87 7.53 -4.96
N LEU A 39 -8.88 6.41 -4.22
CA LEU A 39 -9.47 6.32 -2.89
C LEU A 39 -8.79 7.28 -1.90
N LYS A 40 -7.45 7.31 -1.90
CA LYS A 40 -6.64 8.23 -1.09
C LYS A 40 -7.02 9.68 -1.36
N THR A 41 -7.06 10.06 -2.64
CA THR A 41 -7.37 11.44 -3.05
C THR A 41 -8.78 11.84 -2.62
N ARG A 42 -9.77 10.95 -2.79
CA ARG A 42 -11.15 11.18 -2.36
C ARG A 42 -11.27 11.37 -0.85
N LEU A 43 -10.77 10.41 -0.05
CA LEU A 43 -10.87 10.47 1.41
C LEU A 43 -10.09 11.65 2.00
N LEU A 44 -8.92 11.96 1.44
CA LEU A 44 -8.16 13.14 1.83
C LEU A 44 -8.94 14.42 1.55
N LYS A 45 -9.56 14.56 0.37
CA LYS A 45 -10.39 15.73 0.03
C LYS A 45 -11.58 15.88 0.99
N GLU A 46 -12.29 14.79 1.26
CA GLU A 46 -13.41 14.78 2.21
C GLU A 46 -12.97 15.17 3.62
N ARG A 47 -11.80 14.71 4.06
CA ARG A 47 -11.27 15.03 5.39
C ARG A 47 -10.80 16.48 5.49
N LEU A 48 -10.12 16.98 4.46
CA LEU A 48 -9.68 18.38 4.38
C LEU A 48 -10.86 19.34 4.32
N ALA A 49 -11.94 18.99 3.61
CA ALA A 49 -13.15 19.82 3.57
C ALA A 49 -13.78 20.01 4.96
N ARG A 50 -13.58 19.07 5.89
CA ARG A 50 -14.07 19.16 7.28
C ARG A 50 -13.15 19.98 8.19
N ILE A 51 -11.91 20.26 7.79
CA ILE A 51 -10.88 20.86 8.65
C ILE A 51 -10.27 22.08 7.96
N ALA A 52 -10.57 23.27 8.47
CA ALA A 52 -10.21 24.54 7.83
C ALA A 52 -8.76 25.03 8.04
N SER A 53 -7.89 24.26 8.72
CA SER A 53 -6.55 24.76 9.12
C SER A 53 -5.41 24.28 8.21
N LEU A 54 -4.63 25.24 7.70
CA LEU A 54 -3.51 25.00 6.76
C LEU A 54 -2.43 24.07 7.32
N ASN A 55 -2.04 24.22 8.59
CA ASN A 55 -1.05 23.34 9.22
C ASN A 55 -1.53 21.88 9.30
N THR A 56 -2.84 21.68 9.50
CA THR A 56 -3.42 20.33 9.56
C THR A 56 -3.43 19.67 8.18
N ASN A 57 -3.46 20.45 7.09
CA ASN A 57 -3.43 19.93 5.73
C ASN A 57 -2.14 19.17 5.42
N VAL A 58 -0.98 19.70 5.83
CA VAL A 58 0.32 19.05 5.60
C VAL A 58 0.40 17.73 6.38
N VAL A 59 -0.02 17.77 7.65
CA VAL A 59 -0.01 16.60 8.54
C VAL A 59 -0.96 15.51 8.04
N LEU A 60 -2.15 15.88 7.56
CA LEU A 60 -3.13 14.94 7.00
C LEU A 60 -2.66 14.32 5.68
N ARG A 61 -2.02 15.11 4.80
CA ARG A 61 -1.42 14.59 3.56
C ARG A 61 -0.34 13.55 3.85
N ARG A 62 0.51 13.83 4.85
CA ARG A 62 1.51 12.87 5.31
C ARG A 62 0.86 11.60 5.86
N ALA A 63 -0.14 11.73 6.72
CA ALA A 63 -0.88 10.60 7.28
C ALA A 63 -1.53 9.72 6.19
N ALA A 64 -2.06 10.34 5.12
CA ALA A 64 -2.61 9.62 3.97
C ALA A 64 -1.56 8.81 3.22
N ASN A 65 -0.37 9.37 3.01
CA ASN A 65 0.73 8.66 2.35
C ASN A 65 1.27 7.53 3.23
N ASP A 66 1.42 7.75 4.54
CA ASP A 66 1.86 6.72 5.48
C ASP A 66 0.85 5.57 5.55
N ALA A 67 -0.45 5.87 5.56
CA ALA A 67 -1.51 4.86 5.51
C ALA A 67 -1.50 4.07 4.20
N ALA A 68 -1.29 4.74 3.06
CA ALA A 68 -1.18 4.08 1.76
C ALA A 68 0.02 3.14 1.70
N ALA A 69 1.19 3.56 2.21
CA ALA A 69 2.38 2.73 2.26
C ALA A 69 2.16 1.44 3.07
N VAL A 70 1.44 1.53 4.20
CA VAL A 70 1.06 0.35 4.99
C VAL A 70 0.05 -0.51 4.23
N ALA A 71 -1.01 0.09 3.68
CA ALA A 71 -2.06 -0.64 2.96
C ALA A 71 -1.48 -1.44 1.78
N TRP A 72 -0.51 -0.87 1.06
CA TRP A 72 0.20 -1.52 -0.06
C TRP A 72 0.85 -2.86 0.30
N SER A 73 1.26 -3.03 1.56
CA SER A 73 1.89 -4.27 2.03
C SER A 73 0.90 -5.38 2.36
N THR A 74 -0.40 -5.13 2.23
CA THR A 74 -1.46 -6.05 2.63
C THR A 74 -2.15 -6.70 1.45
N ALA A 75 -2.88 -7.79 1.69
CA ALA A 75 -3.62 -8.50 0.64
C ALA A 75 -4.84 -7.73 0.10
N PHE A 76 -5.36 -6.74 0.85
CA PHE A 76 -6.57 -6.01 0.52
C PHE A 76 -6.42 -4.50 0.79
N PRO A 77 -5.54 -3.81 0.04
CA PRO A 77 -5.19 -2.40 0.29
C PRO A 77 -6.42 -1.48 0.27
N LEU A 78 -7.35 -1.68 -0.67
CA LEU A 78 -8.55 -0.85 -0.80
C LEU A 78 -9.51 -0.99 0.38
N LEU A 79 -9.57 -2.17 1.00
CA LEU A 79 -10.42 -2.44 2.16
C LEU A 79 -9.81 -1.85 3.43
N LEU A 80 -8.49 -1.98 3.59
CA LEU A 80 -7.80 -1.61 4.82
C LEU A 80 -7.44 -0.12 4.88
N PHE A 81 -7.20 0.50 3.74
CA PHE A 81 -6.75 1.88 3.64
C PHE A 81 -7.65 2.90 4.37
N PRO A 82 -9.01 2.88 4.25
CA PRO A 82 -9.86 3.84 4.94
C PRO A 82 -9.64 3.85 6.46
N ALA A 83 -9.62 2.67 7.08
CA ALA A 83 -9.39 2.55 8.52
C ALA A 83 -7.98 3.01 8.91
N LEU A 84 -6.95 2.58 8.16
CA LEU A 84 -5.57 3.02 8.39
C LEU A 84 -5.41 4.54 8.28
N PHE A 85 -6.08 5.16 7.30
CA PHE A 85 -6.03 6.59 7.12
C PHE A 85 -6.67 7.33 8.31
N GLU A 86 -7.82 6.88 8.80
CA GLU A 86 -8.47 7.48 9.96
C GLU A 86 -7.60 7.39 11.22
N GLU A 87 -6.99 6.22 11.47
CA GLU A 87 -6.10 6.02 12.61
C GLU A 87 -4.86 6.91 12.52
N LYS A 88 -4.18 6.90 11.37
CA LYS A 88 -2.99 7.72 11.14
C LYS A 88 -3.32 9.21 11.22
N ALA A 89 -4.45 9.65 10.67
CA ALA A 89 -4.91 11.03 10.74
C ALA A 89 -5.13 11.49 12.19
N ARG A 90 -5.80 10.68 13.01
CA ARG A 90 -6.04 10.96 14.42
C ARG A 90 -4.73 11.08 15.21
N VAL A 91 -3.82 10.12 15.02
CA VAL A 91 -2.51 10.15 15.68
C VAL A 91 -1.71 11.39 15.26
N ALA A 92 -1.69 11.71 13.97
CA ALA A 92 -0.95 12.84 13.45
C ALA A 92 -1.49 14.18 13.97
N GLN A 93 -2.82 14.31 14.13
CA GLN A 93 -3.46 15.47 14.75
C GLN A 93 -3.05 15.64 16.22
N LEU A 94 -3.09 14.57 17.01
CA LEU A 94 -2.66 14.59 18.42
C LEU A 94 -1.19 14.99 18.56
N GLN A 95 -0.33 14.43 17.70
CA GLN A 95 1.08 14.78 17.67
C GLN A 95 1.31 16.24 17.28
N ALA A 96 0.57 16.75 16.29
CA ALA A 96 0.67 18.16 15.88
C ALA A 96 0.27 19.11 17.02
N ALA A 97 -0.81 18.80 17.74
CA ALA A 97 -1.23 19.58 18.91
C ALA A 97 -0.19 19.53 20.05
N ARG A 98 0.42 18.37 20.29
CA ARG A 98 1.50 18.27 21.29
C ARG A 98 2.73 19.06 20.87
N GLN A 99 3.10 19.02 19.60
CA GLN A 99 4.25 19.76 19.06
C GLN A 99 4.04 21.28 19.13
N SER A 100 2.82 21.78 18.90
CA SER A 100 2.54 23.21 19.07
C SER A 100 2.67 23.65 20.52
N GLN A 101 2.19 22.85 21.48
CA GLN A 101 2.35 23.14 22.92
C GLN A 101 3.82 23.16 23.34
N VAL A 102 4.61 22.17 22.89
CA VAL A 102 6.05 22.12 23.19
C VAL A 102 6.75 23.35 22.62
N ARG A 103 6.45 23.74 21.37
CA ARG A 103 7.03 24.93 20.75
C ARG A 103 6.68 26.21 21.49
N ALA A 104 5.42 26.39 21.90
CA ALA A 104 5.00 27.56 22.68
C ALA A 104 5.79 27.64 23.99
N ARG A 105 5.86 26.54 24.74
CA ARG A 105 6.63 26.48 25.99
C ARG A 105 8.11 26.75 25.77
N SER A 106 8.70 26.24 24.70
CA SER A 106 10.10 26.50 24.36
C SER A 106 10.36 27.96 24.03
N LEU A 107 9.43 28.64 23.35
CA LEU A 107 9.55 30.08 23.07
C LEU A 107 9.47 30.91 24.35
N ASP A 108 8.55 30.58 25.26
CA ASP A 108 8.43 31.28 26.54
C ASP A 108 9.72 31.16 27.37
N LEU A 109 10.38 29.99 27.35
CA LEU A 109 11.66 29.76 28.04
C LEU A 109 12.84 30.51 27.41
N LEU A 110 12.80 30.80 26.12
CA LEU A 110 13.84 31.58 25.43
C LEU A 110 13.64 33.09 25.54
N ALA A 111 12.42 33.52 25.87
CA ALA A 111 12.06 34.92 26.05
C ALA A 111 12.21 35.42 27.50
N ALA A 112 12.41 34.51 28.47
CA ALA A 112 12.69 34.79 29.87
C ALA A 112 14.20 34.84 30.14
#